data_AF-A0A972F166-F1
#
_entry.id   AF-A0A972F166-F1
#
_cell.length_a   1.000
_cell.length_b   1.000
_cell.length_c   1.000
_cell.angle_alpha   90.00
_cell.angle_beta   90.00
_cell.angle_gamma   90.00
#
_symmetry.space_group_name_H-M   'P 1'
#
loop_
_entity.id
_entity.type
_entity.pdbx_description
1 polymer ?
#
loop_
_entity_poly.entity_id
_entity_poly.type
_entity_poly.pdbx_seq_one_letter_code
_entity_poly.pdbx_strand_id
1 'polypeptide(L)'
;MAIEPIGGSEKAAAMQEQVRKTYQAALPQQQPQAEQNLPPNEAPVSVSLQRGSSTMGRLGSFNEEKNLIAKNIRSSSESLSKASDVVEGLKENLGKIIKNYPPFPQDSQERKEILMSYVSLRKEIIHMTFPPPPAPVYEKNTSLWEKLGYTAPGGIASSIPDISPAATDAEVLAASKTLDELGSDIASARKELVGFVTD
;
A
#
# COMPACT_ATOMS: atom_id res chain seq x y z
N MET A 1 32.14 37.57 -21.75
CA MET A 1 30.84 38.28 -21.73
C MET A 1 29.77 37.24 -22.03
N ALA A 2 28.67 37.05 -21.31
CA ALA A 2 28.27 37.27 -19.93
C ALA A 2 27.09 36.29 -19.74
N ILE A 3 27.03 35.61 -18.60
CA ILE A 3 25.96 34.65 -18.27
C ILE A 3 24.92 35.43 -17.47
N GLU A 4 23.69 35.52 -17.95
CA GLU A 4 22.57 36.09 -17.20
C GLU A 4 21.70 34.97 -16.59
N PRO A 5 21.46 34.96 -15.27
CA PRO A 5 20.46 34.09 -14.65
C PRO A 5 19.09 34.79 -14.59
N ILE A 6 18.04 34.10 -15.06
CA ILE A 6 16.64 34.54 -14.93
C ILE A 6 16.18 34.33 -13.48
N GLY A 7 15.91 35.44 -12.79
CA GLY A 7 15.35 35.50 -11.44
C GLY A 7 13.88 35.11 -11.39
N GLY A 8 13.55 34.17 -10.51
CA GLY A 8 12.19 33.65 -10.32
C GLY A 8 11.76 33.46 -8.86
N SER A 9 12.45 34.05 -7.88
CA SER A 9 12.23 33.77 -6.45
C SER A 9 11.60 34.90 -5.62
N GLU A 10 11.34 36.09 -6.16
CA GLU A 10 10.84 37.21 -5.32
C GLU A 10 9.32 37.20 -5.03
N LYS A 11 8.49 36.49 -5.80
CA LYS A 11 7.02 36.53 -5.60
C LYS A 11 6.51 35.62 -4.48
N ALA A 12 7.28 34.63 -4.04
CA ALA A 12 6.87 33.73 -2.96
C ALA A 12 7.09 34.33 -1.55
N ALA A 13 8.07 35.23 -1.40
CA ALA A 13 8.38 35.87 -0.12
C ALA A 13 7.32 36.93 0.27
N ALA A 14 6.82 37.71 -0.70
CA ALA A 14 5.87 38.79 -0.44
C ALA A 14 4.50 38.30 0.06
N MET A 15 4.08 37.09 -0.31
CA MET A 15 2.78 36.53 0.09
C MET A 15 2.81 35.95 1.51
N GLN A 16 3.97 35.54 2.03
CA GLN A 16 4.11 35.06 3.42
C GLN A 16 4.14 36.22 4.43
N GLU A 17 4.60 37.40 4.02
CA GLU A 17 4.75 38.55 4.92
C GLU A 17 3.42 39.31 5.14
N GLN A 18 2.51 39.29 4.16
CA GLN A 18 1.16 39.83 4.33
C GLN A 18 0.29 39.00 5.29
N VAL A 19 0.47 37.68 5.32
CA VAL A 19 -0.25 36.80 6.27
C VAL A 19 0.29 36.98 7.70
N ARG A 20 1.59 37.27 7.87
CA ARG A 20 2.13 37.59 9.21
C ARG A 20 1.61 38.90 9.79
N LYS A 21 1.34 39.92 8.95
CA LYS A 21 0.82 41.22 9.43
C LYS A 21 -0.64 41.17 9.88
N THR A 22 -1.46 40.24 9.37
CA THR A 22 -2.88 40.15 9.73
C THR A 22 -3.17 39.41 11.03
N TYR A 23 -2.28 38.53 11.51
CA TYR A 23 -2.47 37.83 12.80
C TYR A 23 -1.97 38.60 14.03
N GLN A 24 -1.26 39.71 13.84
CA GLN A 24 -0.70 40.50 14.96
C GLN A 24 -1.62 41.63 15.44
N ALA A 25 -2.77 41.85 14.78
CA ALA A 25 -3.68 42.97 15.06
C ALA A 25 -4.90 42.64 15.94
N ALA A 26 -4.99 41.44 16.52
CA ALA A 26 -6.14 41.04 17.35
C ALA A 26 -5.74 40.42 18.70
N LEU A 27 -5.18 41.24 19.58
CA LEU A 27 -5.15 40.97 21.03
C LEU A 27 -5.46 42.28 21.78
N PRO A 28 -6.55 42.36 22.57
CA PRO A 28 -6.81 43.52 23.42
C PRO A 28 -5.75 43.59 24.53
N GLN A 29 -5.07 44.73 24.62
CA GLN A 29 -4.16 45.06 25.70
C GLN A 29 -4.93 45.31 27.00
N GLN A 30 -4.66 44.52 28.04
CA GLN A 30 -4.96 44.89 29.42
C GLN A 30 -3.79 45.72 29.96
N GLN A 31 -4.08 46.97 30.33
CA GLN A 31 -3.16 47.87 31.03
C GLN A 31 -3.00 47.43 32.50
N PRO A 32 -1.78 47.41 33.06
CA PRO A 32 -1.57 47.44 34.49
C PRO A 32 -1.39 48.88 34.97
N GLN A 33 -2.34 49.41 35.74
CA GLN A 33 -2.10 50.53 36.65
C GLN A 33 -1.53 49.97 37.95
N ALA A 34 -0.34 50.45 38.32
CA ALA A 34 0.27 50.20 39.62
C ALA A 34 -0.22 51.26 40.60
N GLU A 35 -0.81 50.84 41.72
CA GLU A 35 -0.71 51.65 42.94
C GLU A 35 -0.62 50.76 44.19
N GLN A 36 0.28 51.21 45.06
CA GLN A 36 0.89 50.56 46.20
C GLN A 36 -0.10 50.03 47.26
N ASN A 37 0.20 48.85 47.82
CA ASN A 37 0.30 48.61 49.27
C ASN A 37 0.64 47.13 49.56
N LEU A 38 1.78 46.85 50.21
CA LEU A 38 2.09 45.56 50.85
C LEU A 38 1.49 45.54 52.27
N PRO A 39 1.11 44.34 52.77
CA PRO A 39 1.91 43.75 53.85
C PRO A 39 2.21 42.25 53.60
N PRO A 40 3.12 41.65 54.38
CA PRO A 40 3.91 40.49 53.97
C PRO A 40 3.21 39.18 54.31
N ASN A 41 3.36 38.17 53.46
CA ASN A 41 3.73 36.79 53.81
C ASN A 41 3.37 35.83 52.65
N GLU A 42 4.13 34.75 52.57
CA GLU A 42 3.92 33.54 51.75
C GLU A 42 4.34 33.65 50.27
N ALA A 43 5.59 33.24 50.04
CA ALA A 43 6.09 32.89 48.71
C ALA A 43 5.13 31.90 48.02
N PRO A 44 4.69 32.14 46.77
CA PRO A 44 3.97 31.12 46.04
C PRO A 44 4.97 29.99 45.76
N VAL A 45 4.78 28.86 46.42
CA VAL A 45 5.40 27.60 46.02
C VAL A 45 4.87 27.30 44.62
N SER A 46 5.64 27.69 43.60
CA SER A 46 5.40 27.29 42.22
C SER A 46 5.61 25.78 42.15
N VAL A 47 4.55 25.02 42.35
CA VAL A 47 4.49 23.60 42.01
C VAL A 47 4.52 23.54 40.49
N SER A 48 5.73 23.48 39.93
CA SER A 48 5.91 23.00 38.57
C SER A 48 5.41 21.57 38.57
N LEU A 49 4.19 21.36 38.05
CA LEU A 49 3.75 20.03 37.63
C LEU A 49 4.73 19.59 36.55
N GLN A 50 5.79 18.89 36.97
CA GLN A 50 6.60 18.09 36.09
C GLN A 50 5.63 17.20 35.32
N ARG A 51 5.50 17.48 34.02
CA ARG A 51 4.75 16.67 33.07
C ARG A 51 5.29 15.25 33.13
N GLY A 52 4.74 14.42 33.99
CA GLY A 52 4.69 12.98 33.76
C GLY A 52 3.86 12.77 32.50
N SER A 53 4.27 12.07 31.46
CA SER A 53 5.46 11.27 31.30
C SER A 53 5.70 11.14 29.79
N SER A 54 6.89 11.48 29.31
CA SER A 54 7.30 11.17 27.93
C SER A 54 7.18 9.67 27.61
N THR A 55 7.11 8.78 28.62
CA THR A 55 6.94 7.33 28.42
C THR A 55 5.49 6.91 28.16
N MET A 56 4.47 7.65 28.64
CA MET A 56 3.06 7.28 28.44
C MET A 56 2.57 7.65 27.03
N GLY A 57 3.04 8.79 26.49
CA GLY A 57 2.87 9.13 25.08
C GLY A 57 3.56 8.15 24.13
N ARG A 58 4.73 7.63 24.52
CA ARG A 58 5.48 6.60 23.78
C ARG A 58 4.78 5.24 23.76
N LEU A 59 4.11 4.85 24.85
CA LEU A 59 3.35 3.60 24.91
C LEU A 59 2.09 3.65 24.03
N GLY A 60 1.42 4.81 23.98
CA GLY A 60 0.28 5.05 23.09
C GLY A 60 0.66 4.92 21.62
N SER A 61 1.75 5.58 21.20
CA SER A 61 2.22 5.53 19.81
C SER A 61 2.67 4.13 19.39
N PHE A 62 3.25 3.34 20.30
CA PHE A 62 3.68 1.97 20.01
C PHE A 62 2.49 1.01 19.76
N ASN A 63 1.44 1.08 20.57
CA ASN A 63 0.24 0.27 20.36
C ASN A 63 -0.48 0.65 19.06
N GLU A 64 -0.50 1.94 18.71
CA GLU A 64 -1.08 2.42 17.47
C GLU A 64 -0.31 1.91 16.25
N GLU A 65 1.03 1.94 16.29
CA GLU A 65 1.90 1.38 15.25
C GLU A 65 1.66 -0.13 15.06
N LYS A 66 1.63 -0.90 16.14
CA LYS A 66 1.33 -2.34 16.08
C LYS A 66 -0.04 -2.63 15.48
N ASN A 67 -1.06 -1.86 15.85
CA ASN A 67 -2.39 -2.01 15.30
C ASN A 67 -2.45 -1.66 13.81
N LEU A 68 -1.74 -0.62 13.38
CA LEU A 68 -1.61 -0.24 11.97
C LEU A 68 -0.94 -1.35 11.16
N ILE A 69 0.18 -1.89 11.65
CA ILE A 69 0.88 -3.02 11.02
C ILE A 69 -0.06 -4.22 10.90
N ALA A 70 -0.74 -4.60 11.97
CA ALA A 70 -1.69 -5.72 11.96
C ALA A 70 -2.84 -5.50 10.96
N LYS A 71 -3.38 -4.28 10.85
CA LYS A 71 -4.40 -3.93 9.84
C LYS A 71 -3.85 -4.07 8.43
N ASN A 72 -2.66 -3.55 8.16
CA ASN A 72 -2.02 -3.64 6.86
C ASN A 72 -1.78 -5.10 6.47
N ILE A 73 -1.29 -5.93 7.39
CA ILE A 73 -1.10 -7.36 7.15
C ILE A 73 -2.41 -8.06 6.79
N ARG A 74 -3.50 -7.79 7.55
CA ARG A 74 -4.81 -8.37 7.24
C ARG A 74 -5.29 -7.93 5.86
N SER A 75 -5.14 -6.65 5.52
CA SER A 75 -5.54 -6.11 4.21
C SER A 75 -4.74 -6.74 3.07
N SER A 76 -3.42 -6.89 3.21
CA SER A 76 -2.57 -7.57 2.23
C SER A 76 -2.92 -9.05 2.11
N SER A 77 -3.17 -9.73 3.23
CA SER A 77 -3.57 -11.14 3.26
C SER A 77 -4.92 -11.36 2.56
N GLU A 78 -5.90 -10.50 2.79
CA GLU A 78 -7.20 -10.55 2.11
C GLU A 78 -7.05 -10.33 0.61
N SER A 79 -6.25 -9.34 0.21
CA SER A 79 -6.01 -9.04 -1.21
C SER A 79 -5.30 -10.21 -1.92
N LEU A 80 -4.30 -10.81 -1.27
CA LEU A 80 -3.62 -12.01 -1.77
C LEU A 80 -4.55 -13.23 -1.79
N SER A 81 -5.48 -13.35 -0.85
CA SER A 81 -6.48 -14.42 -0.88
C SER A 81 -7.36 -14.29 -2.13
N LYS A 82 -7.91 -13.10 -2.38
CA LYS A 82 -8.72 -12.85 -3.57
C LYS A 82 -7.93 -13.08 -4.87
N ALA A 83 -6.67 -12.66 -4.92
CA ALA A 83 -5.82 -12.95 -6.07
C ALA A 83 -5.57 -14.45 -6.27
N SER A 84 -5.38 -15.19 -5.17
CA SER A 84 -5.27 -16.65 -5.21
C SER A 84 -6.51 -17.28 -5.83
N ASP A 85 -7.70 -16.83 -5.44
CA ASP A 85 -8.98 -17.35 -5.95
C ASP A 85 -9.13 -17.08 -7.46
N VAL A 86 -8.76 -15.86 -7.90
CA VAL A 86 -8.79 -15.51 -9.35
C VAL A 86 -7.74 -16.32 -10.13
N VAL A 87 -6.53 -16.50 -9.59
CA VAL A 87 -5.49 -17.34 -10.21
C VAL A 87 -5.94 -18.79 -10.30
N GLU A 88 -6.63 -19.32 -9.30
CA GLU A 88 -7.23 -20.65 -9.35
C GLU A 88 -8.28 -20.75 -10.45
N GLY A 89 -9.17 -19.76 -10.59
CA GLY A 89 -10.12 -19.70 -11.71
C GLY A 89 -9.45 -19.66 -13.09
N LEU A 90 -8.35 -18.91 -13.23
CA LEU A 90 -7.54 -18.90 -14.46
C LEU A 90 -6.97 -20.29 -14.77
N LYS A 91 -6.42 -20.97 -13.76
CA LYS A 91 -5.88 -22.33 -13.89
C LYS A 91 -6.95 -23.36 -14.23
N GLU A 92 -8.13 -23.26 -13.62
CA GLU A 92 -9.25 -24.14 -13.93
C GLU A 92 -9.67 -24.00 -15.40
N ASN A 93 -9.75 -22.77 -15.91
CA ASN A 93 -10.09 -22.52 -17.31
C ASN A 93 -9.05 -23.15 -18.26
N LEU A 94 -7.75 -22.94 -18.04
CA LEU A 94 -6.73 -23.58 -18.87
C LEU A 94 -6.70 -25.11 -18.69
N GLY A 95 -6.97 -25.58 -17.47
CA GLY A 95 -7.09 -26.99 -17.15
C GLY A 95 -8.21 -27.69 -17.92
N LYS A 96 -9.33 -27.01 -18.20
CA LYS A 96 -10.41 -27.55 -19.05
C LYS A 96 -9.93 -27.83 -20.47
N ILE A 97 -9.06 -26.98 -21.02
CA ILE A 97 -8.49 -27.18 -22.36
C ILE A 97 -7.46 -28.33 -22.33
N ILE A 98 -6.53 -28.29 -21.36
CA ILE A 98 -5.41 -29.23 -21.27
C ILE A 98 -5.89 -30.67 -20.98
N LYS A 99 -6.90 -30.83 -20.14
CA LYS A 99 -7.39 -32.15 -19.69
C LYS A 99 -8.42 -32.77 -20.63
N ASN A 100 -8.90 -32.05 -21.64
CA ASN A 100 -9.92 -32.55 -22.56
C ASN A 100 -9.33 -33.55 -23.57
N TYR A 101 -10.02 -34.67 -23.79
CA TYR A 101 -9.63 -35.67 -24.80
C TYR A 101 -10.86 -36.20 -25.57
N PRO A 102 -10.93 -36.06 -26.90
CA PRO A 102 -9.91 -35.46 -27.78
C PRO A 102 -9.73 -33.96 -27.53
N PRO A 103 -8.52 -33.40 -27.77
CA PRO A 103 -8.26 -31.98 -27.53
C PRO A 103 -9.18 -31.10 -28.37
N PHE A 104 -9.54 -29.93 -27.84
CA PHE A 104 -10.38 -29.00 -28.59
C PHE A 104 -9.64 -28.49 -29.82
N PRO A 105 -10.26 -28.56 -31.02
CA PRO A 105 -9.73 -27.86 -32.20
C PRO A 105 -9.48 -26.40 -31.88
N GLN A 106 -8.43 -25.80 -32.43
CA GLN A 106 -8.09 -24.40 -32.16
C GLN A 106 -9.23 -23.44 -32.51
N ASP A 107 -10.00 -23.77 -33.54
CA ASP A 107 -11.13 -22.97 -33.99
C ASP A 107 -12.45 -23.28 -33.29
N SER A 108 -12.49 -24.25 -32.37
CA SER A 108 -13.72 -24.63 -31.70
C SER A 108 -14.28 -23.48 -30.87
N GLN A 109 -15.60 -23.33 -30.92
CA GLN A 109 -16.30 -22.30 -30.18
C GLN A 109 -16.10 -22.47 -28.67
N GLU A 110 -16.10 -23.72 -28.19
CA GLU A 110 -15.88 -24.08 -26.79
C GLU A 110 -14.51 -23.61 -26.28
N ARG A 111 -13.44 -23.84 -27.05
CA ARG A 111 -12.08 -23.39 -26.70
C ARG A 111 -12.02 -21.87 -26.62
N LYS A 112 -12.60 -21.19 -27.61
CA LYS A 112 -12.68 -19.72 -27.66
C LYS A 112 -13.41 -19.16 -26.44
N GLU A 113 -14.52 -19.78 -26.04
CA GLU A 113 -15.28 -19.38 -24.84
C GLU A 113 -14.47 -19.54 -23.55
N ILE A 114 -13.75 -20.66 -23.40
CA ILE A 114 -12.87 -20.88 -22.25
C ILE A 114 -11.74 -19.84 -22.21
N LEU A 115 -11.10 -19.55 -23.36
CA LEU A 115 -10.04 -18.55 -23.45
C LEU A 115 -10.57 -17.11 -23.24
N MET A 116 -11.79 -16.80 -23.69
CA MET A 116 -12.43 -15.52 -23.38
C MET A 116 -12.74 -15.38 -21.88
N SER A 117 -13.17 -16.46 -21.23
CA SER A 117 -13.36 -16.49 -19.78
C SER A 117 -12.04 -16.24 -19.04
N TYR A 118 -10.95 -16.89 -19.50
CA TYR A 118 -9.60 -16.60 -19.00
C TYR A 118 -9.23 -15.11 -19.14
N VAL A 119 -9.40 -14.53 -20.33
CA VAL A 119 -9.08 -13.11 -20.59
C VAL A 119 -9.90 -12.19 -19.69
N SER A 120 -11.15 -12.55 -19.39
CA SER A 120 -12.03 -11.79 -18.50
C SER A 120 -11.53 -11.80 -17.06
N LEU A 121 -11.16 -12.98 -16.53
CA LEU A 121 -10.55 -13.11 -15.20
C LEU A 121 -9.19 -12.38 -15.12
N ARG A 122 -8.40 -12.40 -16.20
CA ARG A 122 -7.15 -11.63 -16.27
C ARG A 122 -7.42 -10.14 -16.15
N LYS A 123 -8.48 -9.62 -16.78
CA LYS A 123 -8.86 -8.21 -16.62
C LYS A 123 -9.29 -7.90 -15.20
N GLU A 124 -10.02 -8.81 -14.55
CA GLU A 124 -10.43 -8.65 -13.16
C GLU A 124 -9.20 -8.42 -12.25
N ILE A 125 -8.16 -9.25 -12.36
CA ILE A 125 -6.97 -9.10 -11.52
C ILE A 125 -6.17 -7.82 -11.82
N ILE A 126 -6.20 -7.31 -13.05
CA ILE A 126 -5.57 -6.03 -13.43
C ILE A 126 -6.24 -4.87 -12.70
N HIS A 127 -7.56 -4.97 -12.45
CA HIS A 127 -8.33 -3.97 -11.72
C HIS A 127 -8.28 -4.15 -10.19
N MET A 128 -7.68 -5.23 -9.69
CA MET A 128 -7.51 -5.42 -8.26
C MET A 128 -6.40 -4.51 -7.71
N THR A 129 -6.69 -3.83 -6.62
CA THR A 129 -5.71 -3.03 -5.88
C THR A 129 -5.02 -3.91 -4.85
N PHE A 130 -3.69 -3.96 -4.90
CA PHE A 130 -2.86 -4.69 -3.93
C PHE A 130 -2.20 -3.71 -2.96
N PRO A 131 -2.53 -3.74 -1.66
CA PRO A 131 -1.90 -2.87 -0.69
C PRO A 131 -0.43 -3.26 -0.49
N PRO A 132 0.45 -2.29 -0.16
CA PRO A 132 1.82 -2.54 0.22
C PRO A 132 1.95 -3.62 1.32
N PRO A 133 2.85 -4.61 1.20
CA PRO A 133 3.27 -5.34 2.37
C PRO A 133 3.93 -4.35 3.36
N PRO A 134 3.74 -4.51 4.68
CA PRO A 134 4.46 -3.71 5.66
C PRO A 134 5.97 -3.85 5.48
N ALA A 135 6.73 -2.77 5.70
CA ALA A 135 8.20 -2.78 5.52
C ALA A 135 8.92 -3.95 6.21
N PRO A 136 8.61 -4.31 7.47
CA PRO A 136 9.26 -5.46 8.12
C PRO A 136 9.00 -6.80 7.43
N VAL A 137 7.86 -6.96 6.77
CA VAL A 137 7.51 -8.17 6.00
C VAL A 137 8.20 -8.16 4.65
N TYR A 138 8.21 -7.01 3.97
CA TYR A 138 8.87 -6.84 2.69
C TYR A 138 10.38 -7.11 2.80
N GLU A 139 11.03 -6.54 3.80
CA GLU A 139 12.48 -6.68 4.04
C GLU A 139 12.90 -8.12 4.37
N LYS A 140 12.00 -8.92 4.94
CA LYS A 140 12.26 -10.33 5.25
C LYS A 140 12.39 -11.18 3.99
N ASN A 141 11.65 -10.86 2.93
CA ASN A 141 11.70 -11.60 1.68
C ASN A 141 11.40 -10.73 0.44
N THR A 142 12.28 -9.76 0.19
CA THR A 142 12.18 -8.84 -0.96
C THR A 142 11.97 -9.59 -2.27
N SER A 143 12.70 -10.71 -2.46
CA SER A 143 12.67 -11.49 -3.69
C SER A 143 11.29 -12.09 -4.00
N LEU A 144 10.55 -12.54 -2.98
CA LEU A 144 9.20 -13.08 -3.15
C LEU A 144 8.22 -11.99 -3.54
N TRP A 145 8.28 -10.84 -2.87
CA TRP A 145 7.39 -9.72 -3.15
C TRP A 145 7.67 -9.08 -4.51
N GLU A 146 8.93 -9.04 -4.96
CA GLU A 146 9.30 -8.62 -6.32
C GLU A 146 8.76 -9.58 -7.39
N LYS A 147 8.82 -10.89 -7.18
CA LYS A 147 8.23 -11.90 -8.10
C LYS A 147 6.73 -11.75 -8.26
N LEU A 148 6.04 -11.35 -7.19
CA LEU A 148 4.62 -11.03 -7.21
C LEU A 148 4.32 -9.70 -7.92
N GLY A 149 5.32 -9.04 -8.51
CA GLY A 149 5.15 -7.79 -9.24
C GLY A 149 4.78 -6.63 -8.34
N TYR A 150 5.06 -6.70 -7.03
CA TYR A 150 4.65 -5.65 -6.09
C TYR A 150 5.20 -4.27 -6.45
N THR A 151 6.44 -4.22 -6.94
CA THR A 151 7.10 -3.00 -7.42
C THR A 151 6.80 -2.69 -8.89
N ALA A 152 6.14 -3.60 -9.60
CA ALA A 152 5.86 -3.48 -11.02
C ALA A 152 4.55 -2.72 -11.28
N PRO A 153 4.49 -1.88 -12.32
CA PRO A 153 3.23 -1.30 -12.77
C PRO A 153 2.28 -2.44 -13.21
N GLY A 154 1.19 -2.64 -12.47
CA GLY A 154 0.22 -3.72 -12.70
C GLY A 154 0.21 -4.81 -11.63
N GLY A 155 1.12 -4.80 -10.66
CA GLY A 155 1.07 -5.73 -9.52
C GLY A 155 1.15 -7.20 -9.94
N ILE A 156 0.42 -8.06 -9.23
CA ILE A 156 0.32 -9.50 -9.50
C ILE A 156 -0.14 -9.79 -10.94
N ALA A 157 -0.91 -8.89 -11.54
CA ALA A 157 -1.42 -9.08 -12.90
C ALA A 157 -0.32 -9.02 -13.97
N SER A 158 0.84 -8.42 -13.70
CA SER A 158 1.97 -8.45 -14.64
C SER A 158 2.58 -9.84 -14.79
N SER A 159 2.44 -10.69 -13.77
CA SER A 159 2.93 -12.07 -13.77
C SER A 159 1.93 -13.04 -14.41
N ILE A 160 0.75 -12.57 -14.83
CA ILE A 160 -0.25 -13.39 -15.51
C ILE A 160 -0.08 -13.28 -17.03
N PRO A 161 0.18 -14.40 -17.73
CA PRO A 161 0.35 -14.42 -19.18
C PRO A 161 -0.84 -13.81 -19.91
N ASP A 162 -0.55 -13.03 -20.95
CA ASP A 162 -1.56 -12.61 -21.91
C ASP A 162 -1.70 -13.69 -22.98
N ILE A 163 -2.87 -14.31 -23.08
CA ILE A 163 -3.15 -15.34 -24.08
C ILE A 163 -4.35 -14.93 -24.93
N SER A 164 -4.17 -15.08 -26.24
CA SER A 164 -5.18 -14.81 -27.26
C SER A 164 -6.29 -15.86 -27.24
N PRO A 165 -7.54 -15.52 -27.66
CA PRO A 165 -8.59 -16.49 -27.94
C PRO A 165 -8.24 -17.54 -29.02
N ALA A 166 -7.17 -17.30 -29.79
CA ALA A 166 -6.63 -18.23 -30.78
C ALA A 166 -5.33 -18.93 -30.31
N ALA A 167 -5.02 -18.89 -29.01
CA ALA A 167 -3.81 -19.47 -28.45
C ALA A 167 -3.71 -20.97 -28.74
N THR A 168 -2.50 -21.41 -29.10
CA THR A 168 -2.12 -22.80 -29.35
C THR A 168 -2.06 -23.62 -28.05
N ASP A 169 -2.03 -24.95 -28.16
CA ASP A 169 -1.95 -25.82 -26.98
C ASP A 169 -0.64 -25.62 -26.21
N ALA A 170 0.45 -25.33 -26.92
CA ALA A 170 1.74 -25.04 -26.32
C ALA A 170 1.70 -23.75 -25.48
N GLU A 171 1.05 -22.70 -25.98
CA GLU A 171 0.86 -21.44 -25.25
C GLU A 171 -0.03 -21.63 -24.03
N VAL A 172 -1.13 -22.38 -24.15
CA VAL A 172 -2.03 -22.70 -23.04
C VAL A 172 -1.30 -23.47 -21.95
N LEU A 173 -0.46 -24.45 -22.33
CA LEU A 173 0.31 -25.26 -21.39
C LEU A 173 1.41 -24.43 -20.70
N ALA A 174 2.13 -23.58 -21.45
CA ALA A 174 3.10 -22.67 -20.88
C ALA A 174 2.45 -21.69 -19.89
N ALA A 175 1.30 -21.13 -20.26
CA ALA A 175 0.54 -20.23 -19.39
C ALA A 175 0.06 -20.93 -18.11
N SER A 176 -0.43 -22.17 -18.22
CA SER A 176 -0.83 -22.96 -17.04
C SER A 176 0.33 -23.14 -16.07
N LYS A 177 1.54 -23.45 -16.58
CA LYS A 177 2.72 -23.62 -15.74
C LYS A 177 3.11 -22.34 -15.00
N THR A 178 3.08 -21.20 -15.68
CA THR A 178 3.36 -19.91 -15.03
C THR A 178 2.34 -19.57 -13.94
N LEU A 179 1.08 -19.99 -14.10
CA LEU A 179 0.05 -19.80 -13.07
C LEU A 179 0.22 -20.76 -11.87
N ASP A 180 0.77 -21.96 -12.09
CA ASP A 180 1.16 -22.85 -10.99
C ASP A 180 2.27 -22.22 -10.13
N GLU A 181 3.29 -21.66 -10.78
CA GLU A 181 4.38 -20.94 -10.11
C GLU A 181 3.85 -19.71 -9.36
N LEU A 182 3.03 -18.88 -10.01
CA LEU A 182 2.42 -17.71 -9.41
C LEU A 182 1.54 -18.06 -8.20
N GLY A 183 0.71 -19.11 -8.32
CA GLY A 183 -0.12 -19.58 -7.20
C GLY A 183 0.71 -20.03 -6.00
N SER A 184 1.86 -20.69 -6.25
CA SER A 184 2.81 -21.06 -5.19
C SER A 184 3.46 -19.85 -4.52
N ASP A 185 3.82 -18.82 -5.31
CA ASP A 185 4.39 -17.58 -4.79
C ASP A 185 3.37 -16.81 -3.93
N ILE A 186 2.11 -16.71 -4.37
CA ILE A 186 1.02 -16.09 -3.59
C ILE A 186 0.79 -16.85 -2.27
N ALA A 187 0.74 -18.19 -2.33
CA ALA A 187 0.59 -19.01 -1.13
C ALA A 187 1.76 -18.83 -0.14
N SER A 188 2.98 -18.67 -0.65
CA SER A 188 4.17 -18.41 0.16
C SER A 188 4.10 -17.04 0.83
N ALA A 189 3.71 -15.99 0.09
CA ALA A 189 3.60 -14.63 0.63
C ALA A 189 2.52 -14.54 1.72
N ARG A 190 1.39 -15.26 1.55
CA ARG A 190 0.35 -15.35 2.57
C ARG A 190 0.85 -16.02 3.85
N LYS A 191 1.64 -17.10 3.73
CA LYS A 191 2.25 -17.77 4.90
C LYS A 191 3.19 -16.84 5.64
N GLU A 192 3.99 -16.04 4.93
CA GLU A 192 4.88 -15.06 5.56
C GLU A 192 4.13 -13.96 6.31
N LEU A 193 3.06 -13.43 5.72
CA LEU A 193 2.20 -12.44 6.38
C LEU A 193 1.58 -12.99 7.66
N VAL A 194 1.05 -14.21 7.63
CA VAL A 194 0.47 -14.86 8.81
C VAL A 194 1.55 -15.13 9.86
N GLY A 195 2.72 -15.64 9.45
CA GLY A 195 3.85 -15.89 10.34
C GLY A 195 4.27 -14.64 11.11
N PHE A 196 4.33 -13.48 10.44
CA PHE A 196 4.67 -12.22 11.11
C PHE A 196 3.65 -11.78 12.18
N VAL A 197 2.38 -12.17 12.07
CA VAL A 197 1.35 -11.84 13.08
C VAL A 197 1.42 -12.78 14.28
N THR A 198 1.88 -14.01 14.07
CA THR A 198 1.93 -15.05 15.10
C THR A 198 3.26 -15.11 15.87
N ASP A 199 4.34 -14.58 15.30
CA ASP A 199 5.67 -14.44 15.93
C ASP A 199 5.73 -13.20 16.85
#